data_AF-A0A2E4BHL4-F1
#
_entry.id   AF-A0A2E4BHL4-F1
#
_cell.length_a   1.000
_cell.length_b   1.000
_cell.length_c   1.000
_cell.angle_alpha   90.00
_cell.angle_beta   90.00
_cell.angle_gamma   90.00
#
_symmetry.space_group_name_H-M   'P 1'
#
loop_
_entity.id
_entity.type
_entity.pdbx_description
1 polymer ?
#
loop_
_entity_poly.entity_id
_entity_poly.type
_entity_poly.pdbx_seq_one_letter_code
_entity_poly.pdbx_strand_id
1 'polypeptide(L)' 'MPESNKASDEEVNYVVKKGERIPRRTQGEYAEAESLKHAISRDGFLGTAMDDKNQYGPVSMMILLLIIATVTGLGLKLLS' A
#
# COMPACT_ATOMS: atom_id res chain seq x y z
N MET A 1 -17.46 11.16 -9.67
CA MET A 1 -16.64 12.33 -10.03
C MET A 1 -15.22 12.03 -9.57
N PRO A 2 -14.20 12.21 -10.43
CA PRO A 2 -12.80 12.00 -10.08
C PRO A 2 -12.20 13.31 -9.55
N GLU A 3 -11.59 13.29 -8.37
CA GLU A 3 -10.54 14.24 -8.01
C GLU A 3 -9.48 13.52 -7.18
N SER A 4 -8.51 12.94 -7.90
CA SER A 4 -7.14 12.88 -7.41
C SER A 4 -6.63 14.32 -7.35
N ASN A 5 -6.40 14.88 -6.17
CA ASN A 5 -5.36 15.88 -5.97
C ASN A 5 -5.05 16.05 -4.50
N LYS A 6 -3.74 15.99 -4.21
CA LYS A 6 -3.05 16.37 -2.98
C LYS A 6 -2.98 15.31 -1.89
N ALA A 7 -1.98 14.44 -2.05
CA ALA A 7 -1.07 14.19 -0.95
C ALA A 7 -0.54 15.54 -0.40
N SER A 8 -0.33 15.57 0.91
CA SER A 8 0.31 16.60 1.75
C SER A 8 -0.42 17.94 1.92
N ASP A 9 -0.97 18.13 3.12
CA ASP A 9 -0.78 19.31 3.99
C ASP A 9 -1.02 18.81 5.43
N GLU A 10 0.01 18.43 6.19
CA GLU A 10 0.83 19.28 7.05
C GLU A 10 0.32 19.37 8.50
N GLU A 11 1.28 19.69 9.38
CA GLU A 11 1.49 19.32 10.78
C GLU A 11 0.27 19.41 11.72
N VAL A 12 -0.16 18.24 12.24
CA VAL A 12 -1.10 18.23 13.36
C VAL A 12 -0.33 18.34 14.67
N ASN A 13 -0.15 19.58 15.15
CA ASN A 13 0.38 19.83 16.48
C ASN A 13 -0.70 19.51 17.52
N TYR A 14 -0.65 18.28 18.04
CA TYR A 14 -1.54 17.84 19.12
C TYR A 14 -1.03 18.37 20.47
N VAL A 15 -1.34 19.62 20.82
CA VAL A 15 -1.16 20.10 22.21
C VAL A 15 -2.30 19.52 23.06
N VAL A 16 -2.12 18.29 23.55
CA VAL A 16 -3.13 17.59 24.36
C VAL A 16 -3.10 18.14 25.80
N LYS A 17 -4.21 18.70 26.29
CA LYS A 17 -4.32 19.15 27.69
C LYS A 17 -4.47 17.95 28.63
N LYS A 18 -4.02 18.10 29.88
CA LYS A 18 -4.03 17.02 30.88
C LYS A 18 -5.46 16.53 31.12
N GLY A 19 -5.75 15.28 30.73
CA GLY A 19 -7.06 14.64 30.87
C GLY A 19 -7.81 14.35 29.55
N GLU A 20 -7.25 14.75 28.42
CA GLU A 20 -7.89 14.61 27.10
C GLU A 20 -7.38 13.36 26.34
N ARG A 21 -8.26 12.73 25.55
CA ARG A 21 -7.91 11.52 24.77
C ARG A 21 -7.14 11.91 23.51
N ILE A 22 -6.11 11.13 23.18
CA ILE A 22 -5.31 11.28 21.96
C ILE A 22 -6.22 11.24 20.73
N PRO A 23 -6.15 12.26 19.84
CA PRO A 23 -6.91 12.24 18.60
C PRO A 23 -6.50 11.05 17.73
N ARG A 24 -7.49 10.33 17.19
CA ARG A 24 -7.23 9.24 16.26
C ARG A 24 -6.89 9.82 14.89
N ARG A 25 -5.86 9.26 14.25
CA ARG A 25 -5.61 9.52 12.82
C ARG A 25 -6.81 9.04 12.01
N THR A 26 -7.11 9.72 10.91
CA THR A 26 -8.07 9.18 9.94
C THR A 26 -7.57 7.83 9.44
N GLN A 27 -8.50 6.89 9.24
CA GLN A 27 -8.17 5.61 8.63
C GLN A 27 -7.76 5.83 7.16
N GLY A 28 -6.85 5.00 6.66
CA GLY A 28 -6.45 5.01 5.25
C GLY A 28 -7.57 4.51 4.33
N GLU A 29 -7.35 4.63 3.02
CA GLU A 29 -8.27 4.11 2.01
C GLU A 29 -8.18 2.58 1.93
N TYR A 30 -9.20 1.88 2.41
CA TYR A 30 -9.30 0.42 2.35
C TYR A 30 -10.61 0.00 1.69
N ALA A 31 -10.56 -0.91 0.73
CA ALA A 31 -11.73 -1.47 0.07
C ALA A 31 -11.53 -2.96 -0.20
N GLU A 32 -12.47 -3.80 0.22
CA GLU A 32 -12.41 -5.22 -0.09
C GLU A 32 -12.59 -5.47 -1.60
N ALA A 33 -11.98 -6.55 -2.07
CA ALA A 33 -12.04 -6.97 -3.46
C ALA A 33 -12.51 -8.43 -3.52
N GLU A 34 -13.34 -8.74 -4.51
CA GLU A 34 -13.90 -10.10 -4.67
C GLU A 34 -12.86 -11.13 -5.08
N SER A 35 -11.79 -10.69 -5.75
CA SER A 35 -10.69 -11.56 -6.20
C SER A 35 -9.38 -10.79 -6.31
N LEU A 36 -8.25 -11.53 -6.29
CA LEU A 36 -6.92 -10.96 -6.48
C LEU A 36 -6.80 -10.21 -7.82
N LYS A 37 -7.40 -10.74 -8.89
CA LYS A 37 -7.39 -10.08 -10.21
C LYS A 37 -8.15 -8.75 -10.15
N HIS A 38 -9.31 -8.74 -9.50
CA HIS A 38 -10.10 -7.54 -9.31
C HIS A 38 -9.32 -6.49 -8.50
N ALA A 39 -8.68 -6.92 -7.40
CA ALA A 39 -7.83 -6.08 -6.56
C ALA A 39 -6.71 -5.41 -7.36
N ILE A 40 -5.95 -6.18 -8.13
CA ILE A 40 -4.86 -5.65 -8.96
C ILE A 40 -5.39 -4.70 -10.04
N SER A 41 -6.53 -5.01 -10.67
CA SER A 41 -7.12 -4.14 -11.70
C SER A 41 -7.63 -2.80 -11.16
N ARG A 42 -8.13 -2.78 -9.92
CA ARG A 42 -8.74 -1.60 -9.31
C ARG A 42 -7.70 -0.75 -8.59
N ASP A 43 -6.85 -1.38 -7.79
CA ASP A 43 -5.95 -0.71 -6.85
C ASP A 43 -4.49 -0.68 -7.36
N GLY A 44 -4.22 -1.38 -8.46
CA GLY A 44 -2.87 -1.56 -9.01
C GLY A 44 -2.07 -2.65 -8.30
N PHE A 45 -1.04 -3.17 -8.96
CA PHE A 45 -0.19 -4.21 -8.37
C PHE A 45 0.59 -3.70 -7.16
N LEU A 46 1.21 -2.51 -7.25
CA LEU A 46 1.92 -1.89 -6.13
C LEU A 46 0.96 -1.43 -5.02
N GLY A 47 -0.18 -0.83 -5.37
CA GLY A 47 -1.18 -0.42 -4.38
C GLY A 47 -1.79 -1.60 -3.61
N THR A 48 -1.93 -2.75 -4.28
CA THR A 48 -2.31 -4.00 -3.62
C THR A 48 -1.16 -4.54 -2.76
N ALA A 49 0.08 -4.54 -3.24
CA ALA A 49 1.20 -5.20 -2.56
C ALA A 49 1.85 -4.40 -1.42
N MET A 50 1.82 -3.06 -1.46
CA MET A 50 2.54 -2.19 -0.51
C MET A 50 1.63 -1.24 0.28
N ASP A 51 0.57 -0.71 -0.34
CA ASP A 51 -0.25 0.35 0.28
C ASP A 51 -1.45 -0.21 1.08
N ASP A 52 -1.57 -1.53 1.19
CA ASP A 52 -2.63 -2.23 1.94
C ASP A 52 -4.06 -1.76 1.58
N LYS A 53 -4.30 -1.43 0.29
CA LYS A 53 -5.61 -0.93 -0.17
C LYS A 53 -6.73 -1.97 -0.11
N ASN A 54 -6.38 -3.25 0.03
CA ASN A 54 -7.30 -4.38 0.06
C ASN A 54 -6.63 -5.59 0.74
N GLN A 55 -7.42 -6.64 1.01
CA GLN A 55 -6.99 -7.86 1.72
C GLN A 55 -5.89 -8.71 1.03
N TYR A 56 -5.55 -8.43 -0.23
CA TYR A 56 -4.61 -9.25 -1.01
C TYR A 56 -3.15 -8.82 -0.91
N GLY A 57 -2.81 -7.91 0.00
CA GLY A 57 -1.43 -7.49 0.27
C GLY A 57 -0.45 -8.64 0.44
N PRO A 58 -0.65 -9.56 1.40
CA PRO A 58 0.29 -10.66 1.64
C PRO A 58 0.53 -11.55 0.42
N VAL A 59 -0.53 -11.86 -0.33
CA VAL A 59 -0.43 -12.70 -1.54
C VAL A 59 0.32 -11.97 -2.65
N SER A 60 0.00 -10.70 -2.88
CA SER A 60 0.65 -9.88 -3.90
C SER A 60 2.12 -9.62 -3.57
N MET A 61 2.45 -9.51 -2.29
CA MET A 61 3.82 -9.37 -1.81
C MET A 61 4.65 -10.63 -2.08
N MET A 62 4.10 -11.83 -1.89
CA MET A 62 4.79 -13.07 -2.27
C MET A 62 5.11 -13.12 -3.77
N ILE A 63 4.17 -12.69 -4.61
CA ILE A 63 4.37 -12.62 -6.06
C ILE A 63 5.45 -11.60 -6.41
N LEU A 64 5.44 -10.43 -5.77
CA LEU A 64 6.46 -9.40 -5.95
C LEU A 64 7.87 -9.91 -5.60
N LEU A 65 8.00 -10.62 -4.47
CA LEU A 65 9.28 -11.20 -4.06
C LEU A 65 9.79 -12.22 -5.08
N LEU A 66 8.92 -13.07 -5.63
CA LEU A 66 9.29 -14.03 -6.67
C LEU A 66 9.83 -13.31 -7.92
N ILE A 67 9.17 -12.23 -8.35
CA ILE A 67 9.59 -11.44 -9.52
C ILE A 67 10.97 -10.85 -9.26
N ILE A 68 11.18 -10.17 -8.12
CA ILE A 68 12.46 -9.54 -7.78
C ILE A 68 13.57 -10.58 -7.66
N ALA A 69 13.33 -11.71 -7.00
CA ALA A 69 14.29 -12.79 -6.86
C ALA A 69 14.68 -13.37 -8.23
N THR A 70 13.70 -13.56 -9.13
CA THR A 70 13.94 -14.08 -10.48
C THR A 70 14.75 -13.09 -11.32
N VAL A 71 14.38 -11.82 -11.33
CA VAL A 71 15.11 -10.77 -12.07
C VAL A 71 16.54 -10.64 -11.54
N THR A 72 16.72 -10.63 -10.22
CA THR A 72 18.03 -10.53 -9.60
C THR A 72 18.89 -11.76 -9.91
N GLY A 73 18.34 -12.96 -9.75
CA GLY A 73 19.04 -14.21 -10.04
C GLY A 73 19.43 -14.34 -11.52
N LEU A 74 18.53 -13.97 -12.45
CA LEU A 74 18.84 -13.94 -13.87
C LEU A 74 19.89 -12.87 -14.21
N GLY A 75 19.78 -11.69 -13.60
CA GLY A 75 20.76 -10.62 -13.78
C GLY A 75 22.17 -11.05 -13.37
N LEU A 76 22.30 -11.69 -12.20
CA LEU A 76 23.57 -12.25 -11.73
C LEU A 76 24.08 -13.36 -12.67
N LYS A 77 23.20 -14.23 -13.16
CA LYS A 77 23.56 -15.31 -14.10
C LYS A 77 24.07 -14.78 -15.45
N LEU A 78 23.54 -13.67 -15.94
CA LEU A 78 23.96 -13.07 -17.21
C LEU A 78 25.24 -12.23 -17.09
N LEU A 79 25.52 -11.71 -15.89
CA LEU A 79 26.71 -10.90 -15.61
C LEU A 79 27.94 -11.73 -15.25
N SER A 80 27.74 -12.91 -14.65
CA SER A 80 28.81 -13.87 -14.31
C SER A 80 29.18 -14.77 -15.47
#